data_AF-A0A2Z7AT25-F1
#
_entry.id   AF-A0A2Z7AT25-F1
#
_cell.length_a   1.000
_cell.length_b   1.000
_cell.length_c   1.000
_cell.angle_alpha   90.00
_cell.angle_beta   90.00
_cell.angle_gamma   90.00
#
_symmetry.space_group_name_H-M   'P 1'
#
loop_
_entity.id
_entity.type
_entity.pdbx_description
1 polymer ?
#
loop_
_entity_poly.entity_id
_entity_poly.type
_entity_poly.pdbx_seq_one_letter_code
_entity_poly.pdbx_strand_id
1 'polypeptide(L)'
;MYAAKPRSLYLKYPGALTAQPPSEGTYSGNLPHLIGLPELSVPLYSKRSTPTVIGRWYTPFAFVREDEGNSNTISNIGDQMRQSLIYEWSLKQWWEEMYSCENGSNREDRNDNVVAMDVRVKRLVCLVRGMEADHKGAGLHRQDLEGFRWFGAGEMRRVGGVGLSLGVYEKLRGLQERRGWFDHNNGEKEIRVHGRKEIESGTQWRRFGCYVLVESFVLRRMDGTLLISFCFRDTNRIQCKWE
;
A
#
# COMPACT_ATOMS: atom_id res chain seq x y z
N MET A 1 15.63 31.28 10.95
CA MET A 1 15.84 31.39 9.49
C MET A 1 14.46 31.49 8.84
N TYR A 2 14.29 32.44 7.93
CA TYR A 2 13.02 33.10 7.56
C TYR A 2 11.87 32.16 7.15
N ALA A 3 10.70 32.44 7.71
CA ALA A 3 9.41 31.87 7.29
C ALA A 3 8.83 32.69 6.13
N ALA A 4 8.47 32.04 5.03
CA ALA A 4 7.65 32.62 3.97
C ALA A 4 6.56 31.60 3.57
N LYS A 5 5.30 31.94 3.88
CA LYS A 5 4.11 31.26 3.36
C LYS A 5 4.03 31.47 1.84
N PRO A 6 3.70 30.47 1.02
CA PRO A 6 3.20 30.74 -0.32
C PRO A 6 1.68 30.99 -0.25
N ARG A 7 1.29 32.16 -0.76
CA ARG A 7 -0.08 32.58 -1.01
C ARG A 7 -0.69 31.74 -2.13
N SER A 8 -1.97 31.41 -1.93
CA SER A 8 -2.90 30.90 -2.95
C SER A 8 -2.98 31.85 -4.14
N LEU A 9 -2.77 31.35 -5.36
CA LEU A 9 -3.22 31.95 -6.61
C LEU A 9 -3.57 30.84 -7.62
N TYR A 10 -4.82 30.39 -7.60
CA TYR A 10 -5.40 29.68 -8.75
C TYR A 10 -5.99 30.72 -9.71
N LEU A 11 -5.40 30.84 -10.90
CA LEU A 11 -6.04 31.45 -12.08
C LEU A 11 -6.46 30.34 -13.05
N LYS A 12 -7.69 30.46 -13.56
CA LYS A 12 -8.37 29.54 -14.47
C LYS A 12 -7.88 29.66 -15.93
N TYR A 13 -8.22 28.62 -16.71
CA TYR A 13 -8.61 28.59 -18.16
C TYR A 13 -7.60 28.08 -19.23
N PRO A 14 -8.08 27.59 -20.40
CA PRO A 14 -7.75 26.27 -20.98
C PRO A 14 -7.02 26.32 -22.35
N GLY A 15 -6.58 25.16 -22.88
CA GLY A 15 -6.43 24.90 -24.33
C GLY A 15 -5.01 24.89 -24.93
N ALA A 16 -4.65 23.72 -25.50
CA ALA A 16 -3.76 23.42 -26.64
C ALA A 16 -2.38 24.11 -26.89
N LEU A 17 -1.32 23.28 -26.82
CA LEU A 17 -0.17 23.05 -27.74
C LEU A 17 0.51 24.24 -28.48
N THR A 18 1.81 24.53 -28.22
CA THR A 18 3.01 24.18 -29.05
C THR A 18 4.34 24.86 -28.62
N ALA A 19 5.44 24.09 -28.80
CA ALA A 19 6.87 24.41 -29.07
C ALA A 19 7.79 25.22 -28.10
N GLN A 20 8.94 24.62 -27.76
CA GLN A 20 10.09 25.16 -27.00
C GLN A 20 11.14 25.88 -27.88
N PRO A 21 12.03 26.70 -27.28
CA PRO A 21 13.48 26.43 -27.36
C PRO A 21 14.22 26.59 -25.99
N PRO A 22 15.50 26.22 -25.87
CA PRO A 22 15.99 25.39 -24.76
C PRO A 22 16.91 26.07 -23.71
N SER A 23 17.22 25.21 -22.72
CA SER A 23 18.36 25.14 -21.81
C SER A 23 18.48 26.16 -20.66
N GLU A 24 18.26 25.65 -19.44
CA GLU A 24 19.34 25.53 -18.46
C GLU A 24 19.02 24.35 -17.52
N GLY A 25 20.03 23.50 -17.31
CA GLY A 25 19.88 22.18 -16.73
C GLY A 25 19.53 22.24 -15.24
N THR A 26 18.32 21.81 -14.92
CA THR A 26 17.92 21.51 -13.54
C THR A 26 17.67 20.01 -13.44
N TYR A 27 18.42 19.34 -12.57
CA TYR A 27 18.22 17.95 -12.19
C TYR A 27 16.77 17.75 -11.76
N SER A 28 15.97 17.25 -12.69
CA SER A 28 14.59 16.89 -12.44
C SER A 28 14.57 15.51 -11.82
N GLY A 29 14.24 15.44 -10.53
CA GLY A 29 13.82 14.19 -9.87
C GLY A 29 12.47 13.69 -10.37
N ASN A 30 12.22 13.77 -11.68
CA ASN A 30 11.08 13.14 -12.33
C ASN A 30 11.34 11.63 -12.34
N LEU A 31 10.73 10.92 -11.38
CA LEU A 31 10.42 9.52 -11.62
C LEU A 31 9.46 9.51 -12.82
N PRO A 32 9.84 8.94 -13.97
CA PRO A 32 9.01 9.02 -15.17
C PRO A 32 7.66 8.36 -14.89
N HIS A 33 6.60 8.98 -15.40
CA HIS A 33 5.23 8.47 -15.50
C HIS A 33 5.10 7.18 -16.34
N LEU A 34 6.16 6.41 -16.50
CA LEU A 34 6.26 5.17 -17.25
C LEU A 34 6.71 4.03 -16.32
N ILE A 35 5.98 3.83 -15.22
CA ILE A 35 6.03 2.54 -14.54
C ILE A 35 4.93 1.71 -15.18
N GLY A 36 5.32 0.81 -16.08
CA GLY A 36 4.40 -0.18 -16.64
C GLY A 36 3.68 -0.88 -15.49
N LEU A 37 2.35 -0.81 -15.51
CA LEU A 37 1.54 -1.56 -14.56
C LEU A 37 1.94 -3.04 -14.68
N PRO A 38 2.03 -3.79 -13.56
CA PRO A 38 2.18 -5.22 -13.67
C PRO A 38 1.01 -5.75 -14.49
N GLU A 39 1.32 -6.48 -15.56
CA GLU A 39 0.32 -7.17 -16.34
C GLU A 39 -0.46 -8.11 -15.39
N LEU A 40 -1.77 -8.23 -15.60
CA LEU A 40 -2.62 -9.13 -14.82
C LEU A 40 -2.37 -10.58 -15.28
N SER A 41 -1.16 -11.09 -15.09
CA SER A 41 -0.80 -12.50 -15.34
C SER A 41 -1.09 -13.35 -14.10
N VAL A 42 -2.28 -13.22 -13.50
CA VAL A 42 -2.67 -13.99 -12.32
C VAL A 42 -3.16 -15.37 -12.79
N PRO A 43 -2.48 -16.48 -12.41
CA PRO A 43 -2.99 -17.83 -12.68
C PRO A 43 -4.39 -17.96 -12.09
N LEU A 44 -5.28 -18.67 -12.78
CA LEU A 44 -6.74 -18.61 -12.59
C LEU A 44 -7.26 -19.07 -11.21
N TYR A 45 -6.40 -19.69 -10.39
CA TYR A 45 -6.69 -20.10 -9.00
C TYR A 45 -5.96 -19.28 -7.94
N SER A 46 -5.08 -18.37 -8.34
CA SER A 46 -4.31 -17.56 -7.40
C SER A 46 -5.13 -16.35 -6.96
N LYS A 47 -5.23 -16.16 -5.64
CA LYS A 47 -5.81 -14.95 -5.05
C LYS A 47 -4.96 -13.71 -5.27
N ARG A 48 -3.76 -13.83 -5.84
CA ARG A 48 -2.86 -12.70 -6.13
C ARG A 48 -1.88 -12.95 -7.29
N SER A 49 -1.45 -11.90 -7.98
CA SER A 49 -0.33 -11.98 -8.92
C SER A 49 1.01 -12.08 -8.19
N THR A 50 2.05 -12.45 -8.94
CA THR A 50 3.44 -12.30 -8.50
C THR A 50 3.74 -10.81 -8.25
N PRO A 51 4.28 -10.44 -7.08
CA PRO A 51 4.66 -9.06 -6.80
C PRO A 51 5.82 -8.59 -7.68
N THR A 52 5.61 -7.48 -8.39
CA THR A 52 6.64 -6.79 -9.16
C THR A 52 7.27 -5.70 -8.31
N VAL A 53 8.60 -5.66 -8.24
CA VAL A 53 9.32 -4.59 -7.54
C VAL A 53 9.53 -3.43 -8.52
N ILE A 54 8.93 -2.28 -8.21
CA ILE A 54 8.99 -1.08 -9.07
C ILE A 54 9.93 -0.01 -8.54
N GLY A 55 10.50 -0.21 -7.35
CA GLY A 55 11.53 0.68 -6.80
C GLY A 55 12.18 0.09 -5.55
N ARG A 56 13.44 0.48 -5.32
CA ARG A 56 14.21 0.16 -4.11
C ARG A 56 14.96 1.39 -3.62
N TRP A 57 15.07 1.55 -2.32
CA TRP A 57 15.90 2.56 -1.67
C TRP A 57 16.34 2.06 -0.31
N TYR A 58 17.32 2.71 0.28
CA TYR A 58 17.92 2.27 1.53
C TYR A 58 17.74 3.32 2.62
N THR A 59 17.55 2.87 3.85
CA THR A 59 17.49 3.75 5.02
C THR A 59 18.49 3.30 6.07
N PRO A 60 19.30 4.22 6.62
CA PRO A 60 20.15 3.92 7.76
C PRO A 60 19.35 3.49 8.99
N PHE A 61 19.99 2.72 9.88
CA PHE A 61 19.42 2.32 11.17
C PHE A 61 19.01 3.48 12.07
N ALA A 62 19.62 4.65 11.90
CA ALA A 62 19.24 5.85 12.64
C ALA A 62 17.75 6.18 12.51
N PHE A 63 17.09 5.78 11.41
CA PHE A 63 15.68 6.06 11.13
C PHE A 63 14.73 4.89 11.42
N VAL A 64 15.24 3.76 11.93
CA VAL A 64 14.47 2.56 12.22
C VAL A 64 14.78 2.07 13.64
N ARG A 65 13.77 1.63 14.38
CA ARG A 65 13.94 0.95 15.67
C ARG A 65 13.25 -0.40 15.63
N GLU A 66 13.85 -1.37 16.29
CA GLU A 66 13.33 -2.72 16.37
C GLU A 66 13.16 -3.16 17.83
N ASP A 67 11.98 -3.69 18.12
CA ASP A 67 11.60 -4.29 19.38
C ASP A 67 11.24 -5.76 19.12
N GLU A 68 11.81 -6.68 19.88
CA GLU A 68 11.65 -8.13 19.71
C GLU A 68 10.48 -8.71 20.53
N GLY A 69 9.72 -7.87 21.27
CA GLY A 69 8.44 -8.25 21.87
C GLY A 69 8.50 -9.19 23.08
N ASN A 70 9.70 -9.66 23.40
CA ASN A 70 10.02 -10.60 24.47
C ASN A 70 10.80 -9.93 25.63
N SER A 71 11.10 -8.64 25.52
CA SER A 71 11.84 -7.86 26.49
C SER A 71 11.22 -6.47 26.61
N ASN A 72 11.02 -5.96 27.82
CA ASN A 72 10.65 -4.55 28.05
C ASN A 72 11.75 -3.56 27.59
N THR A 73 12.87 -4.06 27.08
CA THR A 73 14.04 -3.34 26.61
C THR A 73 14.04 -3.33 25.08
N ILE A 74 13.96 -2.13 24.50
CA ILE A 74 14.27 -1.88 23.08
C ILE A 74 15.69 -2.42 22.83
N SER A 75 15.90 -3.13 21.73
CA SER A 75 17.22 -3.62 21.32
C SER A 75 18.25 -2.51 21.52
N ASN A 76 19.34 -2.78 22.26
CA ASN A 76 20.39 -1.78 22.46
C ASN A 76 20.83 -1.27 21.09
N ILE A 77 20.88 0.06 20.92
CA ILE A 77 21.22 0.72 19.66
C ILE A 77 22.54 0.17 19.08
N GLY A 78 23.51 -0.14 19.95
CA GLY A 78 24.78 -0.74 19.53
C GLY A 78 24.63 -2.14 18.91
N ASP A 79 23.72 -2.96 19.45
CA ASP A 79 23.43 -4.29 18.90
C ASP A 79 22.67 -4.19 17.58
N GLN A 80 21.65 -3.32 17.52
CA GLN A 80 20.91 -3.08 16.28
C GLN A 80 21.85 -2.56 15.17
N MET A 81 22.75 -1.63 15.48
CA MET A 81 23.72 -1.12 14.52
C MET A 81 24.65 -2.22 13.99
N ARG A 82 25.10 -3.14 14.86
CA ARG A 82 25.94 -4.29 14.47
C ARG A 82 25.20 -5.29 13.58
N GLN A 83 23.92 -5.53 13.86
CA GLN A 83 23.11 -6.51 13.13
C GLN A 83 22.50 -5.94 11.85
N SER A 84 22.16 -4.66 11.82
CA SER A 84 21.36 -4.04 10.76
C SER A 84 21.64 -2.54 10.66
N LEU A 85 22.80 -2.21 10.09
CA LEU A 85 23.22 -0.82 9.85
C LEU A 85 22.36 -0.10 8.80
N ILE A 86 21.90 -0.84 7.80
CA ILE A 86 21.14 -0.36 6.65
C ILE A 86 19.93 -1.28 6.49
N TYR A 87 18.80 -0.71 6.08
CA TYR A 87 17.59 -1.42 5.73
C TYR A 87 17.22 -1.16 4.27
N GLU A 88 16.61 -2.15 3.62
CA GLU A 88 16.06 -2.02 2.27
C GLU A 88 14.58 -1.68 2.36
N TRP A 89 14.19 -0.58 1.73
CA TRP A 89 12.82 -0.34 1.33
C TRP A 89 12.61 -0.79 -0.12
N SER A 90 11.45 -1.38 -0.39
CA SER A 90 10.99 -1.68 -1.74
C SER A 90 9.55 -1.21 -1.93
N LEU A 91 9.25 -0.66 -3.11
CA LEU A 91 7.88 -0.45 -3.57
C LEU A 91 7.50 -1.61 -4.49
N LYS A 92 6.46 -2.35 -4.12
CA LYS A 92 5.97 -3.51 -4.87
C LYS A 92 4.55 -3.28 -5.36
N GLN A 93 4.21 -3.87 -6.49
CA GLN A 93 2.86 -3.89 -7.04
C GLN A 93 2.42 -5.31 -7.37
N TRP A 94 1.17 -5.64 -7.08
CA TRP A 94 0.53 -6.89 -7.51
C TRP A 94 -0.98 -6.70 -7.62
N TRP A 95 -1.64 -7.61 -8.32
CA TRP A 95 -3.09 -7.71 -8.32
C TRP A 95 -3.54 -8.67 -7.22
N GLU A 96 -4.58 -8.33 -6.46
CA GLU A 96 -5.14 -9.15 -5.38
C GLU A 96 -6.64 -9.32 -5.59
N GLU A 97 -7.15 -10.55 -5.48
CA GLU A 97 -8.56 -10.85 -5.61
C GLU A 97 -9.35 -10.18 -4.48
N MET A 98 -10.32 -9.35 -4.86
CA MET A 98 -11.26 -8.73 -3.94
C MET A 98 -12.63 -9.41 -3.99
N TYR A 99 -13.00 -10.03 -5.11
CA TYR A 99 -14.28 -10.70 -5.26
C TYR A 99 -14.15 -11.86 -6.26
N SER A 100 -14.82 -12.97 -5.99
CA SER A 100 -15.05 -14.01 -7.00
C SER A 100 -16.37 -14.73 -6.77
N CYS A 101 -16.95 -15.26 -7.85
CA CYS A 101 -18.12 -16.13 -7.80
C CYS A 101 -18.05 -17.19 -8.90
N GLU A 102 -18.69 -18.32 -8.66
CA GLU A 102 -18.75 -19.42 -9.63
C GLU A 102 -20.16 -19.53 -10.23
N ASN A 103 -20.21 -20.11 -11.44
CA ASN A 103 -21.44 -20.45 -12.12
C ASN A 103 -21.91 -21.84 -11.68
N GLY A 104 -22.81 -21.89 -10.70
CA GLY A 104 -23.38 -23.15 -10.21
C GLY A 104 -24.41 -23.73 -11.19
N SER A 105 -24.41 -25.05 -11.37
CA SER A 105 -25.31 -25.78 -12.28
C SER A 105 -26.80 -25.75 -11.90
N ASN A 106 -27.14 -25.32 -10.68
CA ASN A 106 -28.53 -25.25 -10.16
C ASN A 106 -29.09 -23.81 -10.16
N ARG A 107 -28.88 -23.04 -11.24
CA ARG A 107 -29.49 -21.72 -11.40
C ARG A 107 -30.61 -21.76 -12.44
N GLU A 108 -31.65 -22.53 -12.16
CA GLU A 108 -32.86 -22.57 -12.99
C GLU A 108 -33.71 -21.27 -12.90
N ASP A 109 -33.40 -20.37 -11.96
CA ASP A 109 -34.22 -19.17 -11.67
C ASP A 109 -33.47 -17.83 -11.74
N ARG A 110 -32.49 -17.66 -12.64
CA ARG A 110 -31.89 -16.32 -12.87
C ARG A 110 -31.91 -15.95 -14.34
N ASN A 111 -33.01 -15.35 -14.75
CA ASN A 111 -33.14 -14.59 -16.00
C ASN A 111 -32.30 -13.29 -16.01
N ASP A 112 -31.32 -13.16 -15.11
CA ASP A 112 -30.55 -11.95 -14.91
C ASP A 112 -29.13 -12.22 -15.42
N ASN A 113 -28.82 -11.69 -16.60
CA ASN A 113 -27.55 -11.86 -17.31
C ASN A 113 -26.43 -11.01 -16.66
N VAL A 114 -26.43 -10.88 -15.33
CA VAL A 114 -25.63 -9.89 -14.58
C VAL A 114 -25.06 -10.50 -13.31
N VAL A 115 -23.76 -10.29 -13.07
CA VAL A 115 -23.10 -10.52 -11.79
C VAL A 115 -23.06 -9.21 -11.01
N ALA A 116 -23.72 -9.18 -9.85
CA ALA A 116 -23.64 -8.08 -8.91
C ALA A 116 -22.55 -8.33 -7.86
N MET A 117 -21.66 -7.36 -7.71
CA MET A 117 -20.58 -7.35 -6.72
C MET A 117 -20.89 -6.33 -5.64
N ASP A 118 -20.70 -6.76 -4.39
CA ASP A 118 -20.80 -5.93 -3.20
C ASP A 118 -19.78 -6.45 -2.19
N VAL A 119 -18.64 -5.78 -2.13
CA VAL A 119 -17.53 -6.21 -1.27
C VAL A 119 -16.95 -5.06 -0.50
N ARG A 120 -16.55 -5.33 0.73
CA ARG A 120 -15.83 -4.39 1.57
C ARG A 120 -14.32 -4.64 1.43
N VAL A 121 -13.57 -3.59 1.12
CA VAL A 121 -12.14 -3.65 0.87
C VAL A 121 -11.40 -2.77 1.87
N LYS A 122 -10.53 -3.37 2.68
CA LYS A 122 -9.57 -2.62 3.50
C LYS A 122 -8.57 -1.91 2.59
N ARG A 123 -8.67 -0.58 2.44
CA ARG A 123 -7.79 0.25 1.61
C ARG A 123 -6.37 0.26 2.13
N LEU A 124 -6.21 0.29 3.45
CA LEU A 124 -4.91 0.33 4.13
C LEU A 124 -4.76 -0.85 5.07
N VAL A 125 -3.68 -1.61 4.91
CA VAL A 125 -3.25 -2.61 5.89
C VAL A 125 -1.77 -2.41 6.19
N CYS A 126 -1.44 -2.26 7.47
CA CYS A 126 -0.06 -2.28 7.96
C CYS A 126 0.23 -3.66 8.55
N LEU A 127 1.31 -4.31 8.11
CA LEU A 127 1.76 -5.60 8.60
C LEU A 127 3.13 -5.46 9.25
N VAL A 128 3.25 -5.80 10.53
CA VAL A 128 4.53 -5.92 11.25
C VAL A 128 4.93 -7.39 11.27
N ARG A 129 6.09 -7.71 10.71
CA ARG A 129 6.59 -9.10 10.56
C ARG A 129 5.54 -10.05 9.96
N GLY A 130 4.70 -9.53 9.07
CA GLY A 130 3.62 -10.28 8.40
C GLY A 130 2.28 -10.31 9.12
N MET A 131 2.17 -9.78 10.34
CA MET A 131 0.92 -9.73 11.12
C MET A 131 0.29 -8.35 11.09
N GLU A 132 -1.04 -8.26 10.98
CA GLU A 132 -1.75 -6.97 10.97
C GLU A 132 -1.45 -6.21 12.26
N ALA A 133 -1.04 -4.95 12.11
CA ALA A 133 -0.67 -4.10 13.24
C ALA A 133 -1.91 -3.78 14.09
N ASP A 134 -1.79 -3.91 15.41
CA ASP A 134 -2.89 -3.65 16.32
C ASP A 134 -3.17 -2.14 16.40
N HIS A 135 -4.22 -1.71 15.72
CA HIS A 135 -4.68 -0.33 15.78
C HIS A 135 -5.22 0.07 17.16
N LYS A 136 -5.61 -0.91 17.99
CA LYS A 136 -6.10 -0.69 19.37
C LYS A 136 -4.99 -0.76 20.43
N GLY A 137 -3.77 -1.14 20.02
CA GLY A 137 -2.60 -1.36 20.90
C GLY A 137 -1.52 -0.29 20.80
N ALA A 138 -1.85 0.89 20.25
CA ALA A 138 -1.07 2.10 20.48
C ALA A 138 -1.34 2.58 21.90
N GLY A 139 -0.97 1.77 22.90
CA GLY A 139 -0.93 2.17 24.30
C GLY A 139 -0.33 3.57 24.36
N LEU A 140 -1.09 4.48 24.96
CA LEU A 140 -0.94 5.95 24.96
C LEU A 140 0.44 6.46 25.41
N HIS A 141 1.40 5.58 25.69
CA HIS A 141 2.66 5.94 26.31
C HIS A 141 3.87 6.04 25.36
N ARG A 142 3.80 5.51 24.12
CA ARG A 142 4.97 5.47 23.20
C ARG A 142 4.76 6.06 21.79
N GLN A 143 3.61 6.65 21.48
CA GLN A 143 3.24 6.97 20.08
C GLN A 143 4.28 7.86 19.36
N ASP A 144 4.95 8.76 20.07
CA ASP A 144 6.02 9.61 19.55
C ASP A 144 7.20 9.72 20.56
N LEU A 145 7.51 8.66 21.32
CA LEU A 145 8.73 8.67 22.13
C LEU A 145 9.96 8.71 21.22
N GLU A 146 10.91 9.58 21.56
CA GLU A 146 12.22 9.69 20.90
C GLU A 146 12.17 10.03 19.39
N GLY A 147 11.06 10.58 18.89
CA GLY A 147 10.93 10.96 17.48
C GLY A 147 10.67 9.79 16.53
N PHE A 148 10.12 8.68 17.05
CA PHE A 148 9.72 7.52 16.26
C PHE A 148 8.23 7.22 16.40
N ARG A 149 7.60 6.91 15.27
CA ARG A 149 6.28 6.28 15.21
C ARG A 149 6.40 4.77 15.28
N TRP A 150 5.79 4.18 16.30
CA TRP A 150 5.83 2.75 16.56
C TRP A 150 4.63 2.00 15.98
N PHE A 151 4.91 0.85 15.38
CA PHE A 151 3.94 -0.13 14.90
C PHE A 151 4.21 -1.46 15.61
N GLY A 152 3.18 -2.04 16.23
CA GLY A 152 3.27 -3.35 16.88
C GLY A 152 2.16 -4.27 16.39
N ALA A 153 2.38 -5.57 16.50
CA ALA A 153 1.38 -6.59 16.19
C ALA A 153 1.30 -7.65 17.30
N GLY A 154 0.13 -8.29 17.39
CA GLY A 154 -0.16 -9.32 18.38
C GLY A 154 -0.54 -8.75 19.74
N GLU A 155 -1.33 -9.55 20.47
CA GLU A 155 -1.78 -9.23 21.82
C GLU A 155 -0.58 -8.88 22.71
N MET A 156 -0.64 -7.71 23.37
CA MET A 156 0.43 -7.18 24.22
C MET A 156 1.80 -7.02 23.51
N ARG A 157 1.85 -6.93 22.18
CA ARG A 157 3.08 -6.78 21.37
C ARG A 157 4.07 -7.95 21.47
N ARG A 158 3.59 -9.17 21.69
CA ARG A 158 4.44 -10.38 21.71
C ARG A 158 5.28 -10.60 20.44
N VAL A 159 4.82 -10.08 19.30
CA VAL A 159 5.50 -10.19 18.00
C VAL A 159 6.60 -9.12 17.84
N GLY A 160 6.67 -8.18 18.79
CA GLY A 160 7.57 -7.04 18.75
C GLY A 160 7.00 -5.85 18.00
N GLY A 161 7.86 -4.86 17.79
CA GLY A 161 7.50 -3.58 17.22
C GLY A 161 8.57 -3.01 16.30
N VAL A 162 8.13 -2.15 15.39
CA VAL A 162 9.00 -1.40 14.49
C VAL A 162 8.71 0.08 14.67
N GLY A 163 9.74 0.84 15.03
CA GLY A 163 9.71 2.29 15.08
C GLY A 163 10.25 2.88 13.78
N LEU A 164 9.51 3.77 13.14
CA LEU A 164 10.00 4.58 12.03
C LEU A 164 10.18 6.01 12.50
N SER A 165 11.32 6.63 12.21
CA SER A 165 11.50 8.06 12.52
C SER A 165 10.36 8.88 11.92
N LEU A 166 9.96 9.94 12.60
CA LEU A 166 8.87 10.80 12.13
C LEU A 166 9.12 11.33 10.73
N GLY A 167 10.35 11.73 10.39
CA GLY A 167 10.68 12.22 9.04
C GLY A 167 10.47 11.16 7.94
N VAL A 168 10.80 9.89 8.19
CA VAL A 168 10.52 8.80 7.23
C VAL A 168 9.03 8.53 7.15
N TYR A 169 8.35 8.46 8.29
CA TYR A 169 6.92 8.20 8.35
C TYR A 169 6.10 9.30 7.68
N GLU A 170 6.42 10.57 7.90
CA GLU A 170 5.71 11.71 7.29
C GLU A 170 5.94 11.78 5.79
N LYS A 171 7.16 11.47 5.30
CA LYS A 171 7.43 11.38 3.86
C LYS A 171 6.62 10.26 3.21
N LEU A 172 6.55 9.11 3.87
CA LEU A 172 5.71 8.00 3.46
C LEU A 172 4.24 8.44 3.44
N ARG A 173 3.74 9.01 4.53
CA ARG A 173 2.37 9.54 4.64
C ARG A 173 2.03 10.53 3.53
N GLY A 174 2.90 11.50 3.25
CA GLY A 174 2.68 12.50 2.20
C GLY A 174 2.69 11.91 0.77
N LEU A 175 3.52 10.90 0.49
CA LEU A 175 3.44 10.15 -0.77
C LEU A 175 2.09 9.44 -0.93
N GLN A 176 1.56 8.96 0.18
CA GLN A 176 0.34 8.17 0.25
C GLN A 176 -0.91 9.06 0.23
N GLU A 177 -0.91 10.22 0.89
CA GLU A 177 -1.95 11.24 0.82
C GLU A 177 -2.14 11.76 -0.60
N ARG A 178 -1.06 12.03 -1.34
CA ARG A 178 -1.13 12.40 -2.76
C ARG A 178 -1.75 11.32 -3.64
N ARG A 179 -1.73 10.06 -3.19
CA ARG A 179 -2.37 8.92 -3.86
C ARG A 179 -3.75 8.59 -3.29
N GLY A 180 -4.24 9.36 -2.33
CA GLY A 180 -5.54 9.20 -1.69
C GLY A 180 -5.63 8.10 -0.64
N TRP A 181 -4.51 7.64 -0.07
CA TRP A 181 -4.47 6.53 0.90
C TRP A 181 -5.09 6.90 2.25
N PHE A 182 -4.72 8.05 2.81
CA PHE A 182 -5.27 8.51 4.09
C PHE A 182 -6.40 9.50 3.82
N ASP A 183 -7.65 9.04 3.95
CA ASP A 183 -8.78 9.97 4.01
C ASP A 183 -8.73 10.76 5.31
N HIS A 184 -9.03 12.06 5.21
CA HIS A 184 -9.05 12.99 6.33
C HIS A 184 -10.17 12.68 7.35
N ASN A 185 -11.12 11.79 7.01
CA ASN A 185 -12.26 11.40 7.82
C ASN A 185 -11.99 10.15 8.67
N ASN A 186 -11.09 10.29 9.64
CA ASN A 186 -11.12 9.55 10.90
C ASN A 186 -11.31 8.01 10.83
N GLY A 187 -10.62 7.33 9.92
CA GLY A 187 -10.35 5.89 10.07
C GLY A 187 -11.33 4.91 9.42
N GLU A 188 -12.15 5.30 8.44
CA GLU A 188 -12.78 4.34 7.53
C GLU A 188 -11.71 3.68 6.65
N LYS A 189 -11.10 2.63 7.20
CA LYS A 189 -10.10 1.81 6.51
C LYS A 189 -10.71 0.92 5.45
N GLU A 190 -12.03 0.80 5.44
CA GLU A 190 -12.76 -0.15 4.64
C GLU A 190 -13.77 0.61 3.77
N ILE A 191 -13.68 0.43 2.46
CA ILE A 191 -14.60 1.02 1.48
C ILE A 191 -15.47 -0.09 0.90
N ARG A 192 -16.76 0.21 0.69
CA ARG A 192 -17.67 -0.68 0.01
C ARG A 192 -17.55 -0.45 -1.50
N VAL A 193 -17.15 -1.48 -2.23
CA VAL A 193 -17.06 -1.49 -3.68
C VAL A 193 -18.27 -2.23 -4.23
N HIS A 194 -19.03 -1.52 -5.06
CA HIS A 194 -20.20 -2.04 -5.73
C HIS A 194 -20.00 -2.04 -7.23
N GLY A 195 -20.54 -3.05 -7.90
CA GLY A 195 -20.52 -3.11 -9.36
C GLY A 195 -21.55 -4.09 -9.89
N ARG A 196 -21.93 -3.89 -11.15
CA ARG A 196 -22.68 -4.87 -11.93
C ARG A 196 -21.91 -5.13 -13.20
N LYS A 197 -21.71 -6.40 -13.54
CA LYS A 197 -21.14 -6.80 -14.81
C LYS A 197 -22.07 -7.73 -15.56
N GLU A 198 -22.44 -7.30 -16.76
CA GLU A 198 -23.19 -8.10 -17.71
C GLU A 198 -22.33 -9.28 -18.14
N ILE A 199 -22.94 -10.46 -18.15
CA ILE A 199 -22.34 -11.69 -18.66
C ILE A 199 -22.29 -11.55 -20.18
N GLU A 200 -21.10 -11.74 -20.75
CA GLU A 200 -20.92 -11.68 -22.20
C GLU A 200 -21.75 -12.79 -22.87
N SER A 201 -22.63 -12.39 -23.79
CA SER A 201 -23.57 -13.30 -24.45
C SER A 201 -22.83 -14.36 -25.26
N GLY A 202 -23.06 -15.64 -24.95
CA GLY A 202 -22.49 -16.79 -25.67
C GLY A 202 -21.33 -17.50 -24.96
N THR A 203 -20.83 -16.99 -23.83
CA THR A 203 -19.78 -17.65 -23.04
C THR A 203 -20.35 -18.51 -21.91
N GLN A 204 -20.09 -19.81 -21.96
CA GLN A 204 -20.33 -20.73 -20.84
C GLN A 204 -19.23 -20.52 -19.79
N TRP A 205 -19.37 -19.45 -19.00
CA TRP A 205 -18.41 -19.11 -17.95
C TRP A 205 -18.58 -20.03 -16.73
N ARG A 206 -17.47 -20.37 -16.08
CA ARG A 206 -17.35 -21.14 -14.84
C ARG A 206 -17.07 -20.24 -13.65
N ARG A 207 -16.25 -19.20 -13.81
CA ARG A 207 -15.84 -18.31 -12.71
C ARG A 207 -15.73 -16.86 -13.15
N PHE A 208 -16.13 -15.96 -12.27
CA PHE A 208 -15.91 -14.52 -12.40
C PHE A 208 -15.05 -14.06 -11.24
N GLY A 209 -14.05 -13.22 -11.51
CA GLY A 209 -13.16 -12.67 -10.49
C GLY A 209 -12.82 -11.20 -10.75
N CYS A 210 -12.82 -10.40 -9.70
CA CYS A 210 -12.36 -9.02 -9.70
C CYS A 210 -11.14 -8.87 -8.79
N TYR A 211 -10.16 -8.13 -9.28
CA TYR A 211 -8.86 -7.92 -8.68
C TYR A 211 -8.61 -6.43 -8.52
N VAL A 212 -8.03 -6.06 -7.38
CA VAL A 212 -7.60 -4.69 -7.08
C VAL A 212 -6.08 -4.60 -7.18
N LEU A 213 -5.56 -3.51 -7.72
CA LEU A 213 -4.13 -3.25 -7.70
C LEU A 213 -3.70 -2.91 -6.27
N VAL A 214 -2.71 -3.64 -5.76
CA VAL A 214 -2.09 -3.39 -4.47
C VAL A 214 -0.72 -2.78 -4.68
N GLU A 215 -0.47 -1.65 -4.03
CA GLU A 215 0.85 -1.05 -3.91
C GLU A 215 1.35 -1.25 -2.48
N SER A 216 2.60 -1.70 -2.30
CA SER A 216 3.15 -1.98 -0.98
C SER A 216 4.55 -1.43 -0.80
N PHE A 217 4.69 -0.62 0.25
CA PHE A 217 5.99 -0.20 0.76
C PHE A 217 6.46 -1.24 1.77
N VAL A 218 7.58 -1.91 1.50
CA VAL A 218 8.08 -3.01 2.33
C VAL A 218 9.49 -2.70 2.81
N LEU A 219 9.67 -2.71 4.13
CA LEU A 219 10.95 -2.55 4.81
C LEU A 219 11.50 -3.91 5.24
N ARG A 220 12.76 -4.18 4.87
CA ARG A 220 13.50 -5.38 5.25
C ARG A 220 14.86 -5.03 5.84
N ARG A 221 15.34 -5.90 6.73
CA ARG A 221 16.78 -6.00 7.00
C ARG A 221 17.51 -6.47 5.74
N MET A 222 18.81 -6.22 5.65
CA MET A 222 19.61 -6.64 4.49
C MET A 222 19.71 -8.16 4.33
N ASP A 223 19.47 -8.92 5.40
CA ASP A 223 19.36 -10.39 5.37
C ASP A 223 18.04 -10.90 4.75
N GLY A 224 17.13 -10.00 4.37
CA GLY A 224 15.83 -10.31 3.79
C GLY A 224 14.66 -10.41 4.78
N THR A 225 14.93 -10.30 6.08
CA THR A 225 13.91 -10.36 7.14
C THR A 225 12.90 -9.22 6.99
N LEU A 226 11.62 -9.56 6.91
CA LEU A 226 10.52 -8.59 6.85
C LEU A 226 10.30 -7.92 8.20
N LEU A 227 10.33 -6.59 8.22
CA LEU A 227 10.02 -5.80 9.41
C LEU A 227 8.61 -5.24 9.37
N ILE A 228 8.33 -4.43 8.35
CA ILE A 228 7.03 -3.77 8.21
C ILE A 228 6.67 -3.63 6.73
N SER A 229 5.39 -3.76 6.43
CA SER A 229 4.86 -3.41 5.12
C SER A 229 3.57 -2.62 5.24
N PHE A 230 3.43 -1.62 4.39
CA PHE A 230 2.21 -0.82 4.25
C PHE A 230 1.59 -1.17 2.90
N CYS A 231 0.44 -1.83 2.91
CA CYS A 231 -0.27 -2.27 1.71
C CYS A 231 -1.46 -1.34 1.47
N PHE A 232 -1.48 -0.74 0.28
CA PHE A 232 -2.57 0.09 -0.22
C PHE A 232 -3.30 -0.62 -1.34
N ARG A 233 -4.61 -0.81 -1.19
CA ARG A 233 -5.48 -1.33 -2.25
C ARG A 233 -6.09 -0.14 -3.00
N ASP A 234 -5.66 0.06 -4.24
CA ASP A 234 -6.13 1.14 -5.09
C ASP A 234 -7.48 0.78 -5.71
N THR A 235 -8.56 1.13 -5.00
CA THR A 235 -9.93 0.84 -5.45
C THR A 235 -10.36 1.62 -6.69
N ASN A 236 -9.55 2.55 -7.20
CA ASN A 236 -9.76 3.15 -8.52
C ASN A 236 -9.16 2.31 -9.65
N ARG A 237 -8.38 1.28 -9.31
CA ARG A 237 -7.73 0.34 -10.24
C ARG A 237 -8.20 -1.07 -9.98
N ILE A 238 -9.37 -1.38 -10.52
CA ILE A 238 -10.00 -2.70 -10.45
C ILE A 238 -10.08 -3.28 -11.86
N GLN A 239 -9.74 -4.57 -11.98
CA GLN A 239 -9.90 -5.33 -13.20
C GLN A 239 -10.69 -6.60 -12.91
N CYS A 240 -11.65 -6.93 -13.77
CA CYS A 240 -12.45 -8.14 -13.65
C CYS A 240 -12.26 -9.02 -14.89
N LYS A 241 -12.32 -10.33 -14.71
CA LYS A 241 -12.21 -11.32 -15.78
C LYS A 241 -13.22 -12.45 -15.60
N TRP A 242 -13.65 -13.01 -16.73
CA TRP A 242 -14.44 -14.23 -16.83
C TRP A 242 -13.53 -15.40 -17.18
N GLU A 243 -13.87 -16.57 -16.68
CA GLU A 243 -13.38 -17.90 -17.10
C GLU A 243 -14.58 -18.72 -17.53
#